data_AF-A0A318FF29-F1
#
_entry.id   AF-A0A318FF29-F1
#
_cell.length_a   1.000
_cell.length_b   1.000
_cell.length_c   1.000
_cell.angle_alpha   90.00
_cell.angle_beta   90.00
_cell.angle_gamma   90.00
#
_symmetry.space_group_name_H-M   'P 1'
#
loop_
_entity.id
_entity.type
_entity.pdbx_description
1 polymer ?
#
loop_
_entity_poly.entity_id
_entity_poly.type
_entity_poly.pdbx_seq_one_letter_code
_entity_poly.pdbx_strand_id
1 'polypeptide(L)'
;MEHLQASPATIQTDNLSADAIRCSPEMDNTAAFAHREQAYQMIKQVADYLARTEPHSPVPYLLYRAFVWGNMPLPELLNELITGDESARRLWRQLGVLP
;
A
#
# COMPACT_ATOMS: atom_id res chain seq x y z
N MET A 1 48.66 60.90 20.65
CA MET A 1 47.82 60.31 21.73
C MET A 1 46.39 60.41 21.24
N GLU A 2 45.66 59.38 20.86
CA GLU A 2 45.83 57.92 20.91
C GLU A 2 45.15 57.36 19.64
N HIS A 3 45.83 56.44 18.97
CA HIS A 3 45.19 55.52 18.03
C HIS A 3 44.41 54.51 18.86
N LEU A 4 43.07 54.47 18.76
CA LEU A 4 42.28 53.33 19.22
C LEU A 4 41.71 52.59 18.00
N GLN A 5 42.42 51.52 17.68
CA GLN A 5 42.13 50.55 16.64
C GLN A 5 40.95 49.67 17.09
N ALA A 6 39.96 49.49 16.22
CA ALA A 6 38.90 48.51 16.43
C ALA A 6 39.51 47.10 16.43
N SER A 7 39.46 46.40 17.56
CA SER A 7 39.69 44.96 17.62
C SER A 7 38.46 44.22 17.07
N PRO A 8 38.62 43.24 16.17
CA PRO A 8 37.52 42.34 15.82
C PRO A 8 37.42 41.27 16.92
N ALA A 9 36.33 41.31 17.68
CA ALA A 9 36.00 40.20 18.57
C ALA A 9 35.33 39.10 17.74
N THR A 10 36.08 38.06 17.43
CA THR A 10 35.58 36.76 17.00
C THR A 10 34.61 36.24 18.05
N ILE A 11 33.32 36.18 17.71
CA ILE A 11 32.35 35.37 18.46
C ILE A 11 32.21 34.06 17.68
N GLN A 12 33.01 33.08 18.10
CA GLN A 12 32.73 31.67 17.92
C GLN A 12 32.12 31.21 19.24
N THR A 13 30.80 31.01 19.29
CA THR A 13 30.12 30.33 20.39
C THR A 13 29.30 29.19 19.84
N ASP A 14 29.80 27.99 20.16
CA ASP A 14 29.07 26.80 20.61
C ASP A 14 27.71 26.46 19.97
N ASN A 15 27.76 25.36 19.23
CA ASN A 15 26.92 24.17 19.41
C ASN A 15 25.60 24.39 20.17
N LEU A 16 24.51 24.55 19.41
CA LEU A 16 23.18 24.20 19.87
C LEU A 16 22.48 23.42 18.76
N SER A 17 22.05 22.22 19.14
CA SER A 17 21.08 21.34 18.47
C SER A 17 21.64 20.32 17.47
N ALA A 18 22.26 19.28 18.04
CA ALA A 18 21.85 17.92 17.73
C ALA A 18 20.33 17.77 17.87
N ASP A 19 19.71 16.89 17.07
CA ASP A 19 18.27 16.61 16.97
C ASP A 19 17.46 17.49 16.00
N ALA A 20 17.76 17.37 14.70
CA ALA A 20 16.71 17.41 13.69
C ALA A 20 17.08 16.67 12.39
N ILE A 21 17.87 15.58 12.45
CA ILE A 21 17.71 14.57 11.39
C ILE A 21 16.43 13.82 11.75
N ARG A 22 15.30 14.37 11.30
CA ARG A 22 14.11 13.56 11.09
C ARG A 22 14.50 12.56 10.00
N CYS A 23 15.07 11.42 10.41
CA CYS A 23 14.92 10.17 9.70
C CYS A 23 13.42 9.88 9.73
N SER A 24 12.68 10.51 8.83
CA SER A 24 11.44 9.93 8.34
C SER A 24 11.84 8.53 7.86
N PRO A 25 11.20 7.45 8.31
CA PRO A 25 11.44 6.15 7.71
C PRO A 25 11.11 6.33 6.24
N GLU A 26 12.13 6.31 5.41
CA GLU A 26 12.01 6.18 3.97
C GLU A 26 11.33 4.83 3.81
N MET A 27 10.00 4.85 3.71
CA MET A 27 9.24 3.66 3.42
C MET A 27 9.78 3.22 2.07
N ASP A 28 10.59 2.16 2.10
CA ASP A 28 10.99 1.42 0.92
C ASP A 28 9.69 0.98 0.24
N ASN A 29 9.21 1.84 -0.67
CA ASN A 29 7.90 1.74 -1.30
C ASN A 29 7.84 0.58 -2.32
N THR A 30 8.88 -0.23 -2.35
CA THR A 30 8.94 -1.50 -3.04
C THR A 30 8.65 -2.60 -2.03
N ALA A 31 7.38 -2.76 -1.66
CA ALA A 31 6.91 -4.03 -1.12
C ALA A 31 7.09 -5.09 -2.24
N ALA A 32 8.31 -5.59 -2.40
CA ALA A 32 8.65 -6.60 -3.37
C ALA A 32 8.08 -7.92 -2.86
N PHE A 33 7.09 -8.47 -3.57
CA PHE A 33 6.58 -9.80 -3.29
C PHE A 33 7.59 -10.84 -3.79
N ALA A 34 8.02 -11.74 -2.90
CA ALA A 34 8.95 -12.82 -3.22
C ALA A 34 8.29 -13.91 -4.08
N HIS A 35 7.00 -14.15 -3.88
CA HIS A 35 6.23 -15.12 -4.67
C HIS A 35 4.75 -14.73 -4.74
N ARG A 36 4.04 -15.33 -5.71
CA ARG A 36 2.64 -15.05 -6.04
C ARG A 36 1.72 -15.20 -4.83
N GLU A 37 1.94 -16.24 -4.02
CA GLU A 37 1.10 -16.52 -2.85
C GLU A 37 1.25 -15.42 -1.80
N GLN A 38 2.44 -14.80 -1.66
CA GLN A 38 2.63 -13.67 -0.74
C GLN A 38 1.74 -12.49 -1.12
N ALA A 39 1.62 -12.17 -2.41
CA ALA A 39 0.74 -11.11 -2.89
C ALA A 39 -0.73 -11.42 -2.58
N TYR A 40 -1.18 -12.66 -2.80
CA TYR A 40 -2.54 -13.06 -2.46
C TYR A 40 -2.80 -13.08 -0.96
N GLN A 41 -1.83 -13.46 -0.12
CA GLN A 41 -1.98 -13.35 1.33
C GLN A 41 -2.15 -11.89 1.77
N MET A 42 -1.42 -10.95 1.16
CA MET A 42 -1.61 -9.52 1.42
C MET A 42 -3.02 -9.07 1.01
N ILE A 43 -3.53 -9.49 -0.15
CA ILE A 43 -4.92 -9.22 -0.57
C ILE A 43 -5.91 -9.69 0.49
N LYS A 44 -5.72 -10.91 1.02
CA LYS A 44 -6.59 -11.44 2.08
C LYS A 44 -6.52 -10.59 3.35
N GLN A 45 -5.32 -10.17 3.77
CA GLN A 45 -5.15 -9.33 4.96
C GLN A 45 -5.86 -7.98 4.81
N VAL A 46 -5.76 -7.36 3.63
CA VAL A 46 -6.49 -6.11 3.32
C VAL A 46 -8.00 -6.34 3.35
N ALA A 47 -8.49 -7.45 2.77
CA ALA A 47 -9.91 -7.81 2.82
C ALA A 47 -10.41 -8.02 4.26
N ASP A 48 -9.64 -8.73 5.09
CA ASP A 48 -9.95 -8.98 6.51
C ASP A 48 -10.05 -7.66 7.30
N TYR A 49 -9.16 -6.71 7.02
CA TYR A 49 -9.17 -5.38 7.62
C TYR A 49 -10.41 -4.58 7.19
N LEU A 50 -10.64 -4.45 5.88
CA LEU A 50 -11.75 -3.67 5.35
C LEU A 50 -13.12 -4.27 5.73
N ALA A 51 -13.23 -5.59 5.88
CA ALA A 51 -14.47 -6.21 6.35
C ALA A 51 -14.83 -5.80 7.79
N ARG A 52 -13.83 -5.47 8.62
CA ARG A 52 -14.02 -4.99 10.00
C ARG A 52 -14.30 -3.49 10.05
N THR A 53 -13.63 -2.70 9.20
CA THR A 53 -13.74 -1.23 9.22
C THR A 53 -14.88 -0.70 8.36
N GLU A 54 -15.20 -1.39 7.27
CA GLU A 54 -16.21 -1.00 6.27
C GLU A 54 -17.11 -2.19 5.91
N PRO A 55 -17.93 -2.71 6.84
CA PRO A 55 -18.71 -3.94 6.65
C PRO A 55 -19.76 -3.87 5.54
N HIS A 56 -20.17 -2.67 5.14
CA HIS A 56 -21.14 -2.44 4.07
C HIS A 56 -20.48 -2.05 2.74
N SER A 57 -19.15 -1.94 2.70
CA SER A 57 -18.43 -1.71 1.46
C SER A 57 -18.45 -2.97 0.59
N PRO A 58 -18.58 -2.85 -0.75
CA PRO A 58 -18.43 -3.98 -1.66
C PRO A 58 -16.95 -4.40 -1.84
N VAL A 59 -16.00 -3.57 -1.43
CA VAL A 59 -14.56 -3.78 -1.66
C VAL A 59 -14.01 -5.04 -0.96
N PRO A 60 -14.28 -5.30 0.34
CA PRO A 60 -13.82 -6.52 1.00
C PRO A 60 -14.26 -7.78 0.27
N TYR A 61 -15.51 -7.82 -0.20
CA TYR A 61 -16.06 -8.94 -0.96
C TYR A 61 -15.28 -9.19 -2.26
N LEU A 62 -14.98 -8.13 -3.02
CA LEU A 62 -14.20 -8.22 -4.25
C LEU A 62 -12.77 -8.72 -4.01
N LEU A 63 -12.13 -8.26 -2.94
CA LEU A 63 -10.78 -8.71 -2.57
C LEU A 63 -10.76 -10.18 -2.15
N TYR A 64 -11.76 -10.66 -1.40
CA TYR A 64 -11.89 -12.09 -1.11
C TYR A 64 -12.10 -12.91 -2.39
N ARG A 65 -12.93 -12.43 -3.32
CA ARG A 65 -13.11 -13.09 -4.63
C ARG A 65 -11.79 -13.15 -5.41
N ALA A 66 -11.05 -12.04 -5.46
CA ALA A 66 -9.73 -11.99 -6.09
C ALA A 66 -8.73 -12.95 -5.43
N PHE A 67 -8.75 -13.07 -4.10
CA PHE A 67 -7.93 -14.05 -3.37
C PHE A 67 -8.29 -15.49 -3.73
N VAL A 68 -9.58 -15.85 -3.74
CA VAL A 68 -10.05 -17.20 -4.08
C VAL A 68 -9.68 -17.56 -5.52
N TRP A 69 -9.99 -16.69 -6.48
CA TRP A 69 -9.65 -16.90 -7.89
C TRP A 69 -8.14 -16.96 -8.11
N GLY A 70 -7.39 -16.16 -7.36
CA GLY A 70 -5.95 -16.23 -7.30
C GLY A 70 -5.40 -17.57 -6.85
N ASN A 71 -6.16 -18.41 -6.15
CA ASN A 71 -5.70 -19.72 -5.73
C ASN A 71 -6.38 -20.87 -6.50
N MET A 72 -7.18 -20.54 -7.52
CA MET A 72 -7.91 -21.49 -8.33
C MET A 72 -7.17 -21.81 -9.64
N PRO A 73 -7.16 -23.08 -10.11
CA PRO A 73 -6.70 -23.42 -11.45
C PRO A 73 -7.51 -22.67 -12.52
N LEU A 74 -6.83 -22.15 -13.54
CA LEU A 74 -7.48 -21.37 -14.60
C LEU A 74 -8.69 -22.07 -15.27
N PRO A 75 -8.66 -23.39 -15.59
CA PRO A 75 -9.82 -24.05 -16.18
C PRO A 75 -11.06 -24.03 -15.27
N GLU A 76 -10.87 -24.17 -13.95
CA GLU A 76 -11.94 -24.12 -12.97
C GLU A 76 -12.50 -22.69 -12.87
N LEU A 77 -11.62 -21.69 -12.83
CA LEU A 77 -12.02 -20.28 -12.83
C LEU A 77 -12.84 -19.90 -14.06
N LEU A 78 -12.38 -20.30 -15.26
CA LEU A 78 -13.11 -20.03 -16.49
C LEU A 78 -14.48 -20.69 -16.49
N ASN A 79 -14.58 -21.94 -16.00
CA ASN A 79 -15.87 -22.61 -15.87
C ASN A 79 -16.81 -21.87 -14.92
N GLU A 80 -16.34 -21.41 -13.75
CA GLU A 80 -17.14 -20.62 -12.82
C GLU A 80 -17.62 -19.29 -13.45
N LEU A 81 -16.73 -18.59 -14.16
CA LEU A 81 -17.06 -17.31 -14.80
C LEU A 81 -18.11 -17.46 -15.91
N ILE A 82 -18.03 -18.52 -16.71
CA ILE A 82 -18.96 -18.78 -17.82
C ILE A 82 -20.31 -19.30 -17.31
N THR A 83 -20.31 -20.15 -16.28
CA THR A 83 -21.52 -20.77 -15.73
C THR A 83 -22.26 -19.92 -14.71
N GLY A 84 -21.66 -18.81 -14.26
CA GLY A 84 -22.28 -17.86 -13.36
C GLY A 84 -23.64 -17.33 -13.87
N ASP A 85 -24.51 -16.97 -12.93
CA ASP A 85 -25.83 -16.40 -13.21
C ASP A 85 -25.74 -14.98 -13.83
N GLU A 86 -26.88 -14.40 -14.21
CA GLU A 86 -26.91 -13.07 -14.87
C GLU A 86 -26.36 -11.94 -13.98
N SER A 87 -26.52 -12.07 -12.66
CA SER A 87 -26.02 -11.09 -11.69
C SER A 87 -24.50 -11.12 -11.64
N ALA A 88 -23.92 -12.32 -11.56
CA ALA A 88 -22.48 -12.55 -11.64
C ALA A 88 -21.93 -12.06 -12.98
N ARG A 89 -22.56 -12.42 -14.11
CA ARG A 89 -22.16 -11.97 -15.45
C ARG A 89 -22.15 -10.45 -15.60
N ARG A 90 -23.13 -9.74 -15.00
CA ARG A 90 -23.15 -8.27 -14.97
C ARG A 90 -21.93 -7.70 -14.23
N LEU A 91 -21.60 -8.25 -13.07
CA LEU A 91 -20.42 -7.85 -12.31
C LEU A 91 -19.12 -8.12 -13.08
N TRP A 92 -19.03 -9.24 -13.79
CA TRP A 92 -17.84 -9.59 -14.59
C TRP A 92 -17.60 -8.62 -15.75
N ARG A 93 -18.67 -8.16 -16.40
CA ARG A 93 -18.57 -7.09 -17.41
C ARG A 93 -18.09 -5.77 -16.82
N GLN A 94 -18.56 -5.40 -15.62
CA GLN A 94 -18.10 -4.19 -14.93
C GLN A 94 -16.62 -4.25 -14.55
N LEU A 95 -16.13 -5.45 -14.22
CA LEU A 95 -14.72 -5.69 -13.88
C LEU A 95 -13.83 -5.95 -15.13
N GLY A 96 -14.40 -5.94 -16.34
CA GLY A 96 -13.66 -6.16 -17.59
C GLY A 96 -13.17 -7.60 -17.80
N VAL A 97 -13.72 -8.57 -17.06
CA VAL A 97 -13.30 -9.99 -17.11
C VAL A 97 -13.99 -10.74 -18.25
N LEU A 98 -15.20 -10.32 -18.62
CA LEU A 98 -15.98 -10.90 -19.72
C LEU A 98 -16.43 -9.78 -20.68
N PRO A 99 -16.29 -9.95 -22.01
CA PRO A 99 -16.80 -8.99 -22.99
C PRO A 99 -18.33 -8.91 -23.03
#